data_AF-A0A0L6JKJ0-F1
#
_entry.id   AF-A0A0L6JKJ0-F1
#
_cell.length_a   1.000
_cell.length_b   1.000
_cell.length_c   1.000
_cell.angle_alpha   90.00
_cell.angle_beta   90.00
_cell.angle_gamma   90.00
#
_symmetry.space_group_name_H-M   'P 1'
#
loop_
_entity.id
_entity.type
_entity.pdbx_description
1 polymer ?
#
loop_
_entity_poly.entity_id
_entity_poly.type
_entity_poly.pdbx_seq_one_letter_code
_entity_poly.pdbx_strand_id
1 'polypeptide(L)'
;MGCWGVGIFDDDLALDIRDLYDDVIKKGYSDSIASAMVMKLYNEPANNEDDGIIVYSALSCIQLSRSNLFQNIREKTIALIDSNSGLGRWEKAGKSEYQKKRAELNKLKSILLKAQTIQNKDSDISIPEEYTAPLVFTVYELFKGSKTIYIGSTAFPEKRFRYMNFIEFEKGGILRGLFKSNNINKEQEFWEWFSINEEELFKSTSVEDPIVNELSTRLKKINEGLTFEFSRIIDDKRTIAISANGLREVFPYVLKLINEPKLLSKWIVVPFRQRVNHIDGMEIKCGDFSLGGNDISFVPKQKESRVSLDIYVRGINDIPPEIVNAVFLMLDSSIGEYDVVTKIGGIEILPESKLKDTVNAKPLNMLAELVDSMK
;
A
#
# COMPACT_ATOMS: atom_id res chain seq x y z
N MET A 1 -0.25 -17.45 10.78
CA MET A 1 1.15 -17.12 11.14
C MET A 1 1.27 -15.62 11.00
N GLY A 2 1.39 -14.89 12.11
CA GLY A 2 1.59 -13.44 12.11
C GLY A 2 2.95 -13.07 11.56
N CYS A 3 3.09 -11.87 10.98
CA CYS A 3 4.35 -11.34 10.51
C CYS A 3 5.01 -10.57 11.65
N TRP A 4 6.26 -10.92 12.01
CA TRP A 4 7.00 -10.29 13.09
C TRP A 4 8.44 -9.97 12.68
N GLY A 5 8.96 -8.87 13.23
CA GLY A 5 10.25 -8.26 12.95
C GLY A 5 10.74 -7.44 14.13
N VAL A 6 11.94 -6.88 13.99
CA VAL A 6 12.72 -6.35 15.12
C VAL A 6 12.12 -5.05 15.67
N GLY A 7 11.47 -4.23 14.84
CA GLY A 7 10.84 -2.97 15.23
C GLY A 7 9.74 -3.14 16.29
N ILE A 8 9.33 -2.03 16.90
CA ILE A 8 8.20 -2.03 17.84
C ILE A 8 6.88 -2.36 17.11
N PHE A 9 6.68 -1.80 15.91
CA PHE A 9 5.50 -2.03 15.06
C PHE A 9 5.73 -3.06 13.95
N ASP A 10 6.87 -3.76 13.96
CA ASP A 10 7.07 -4.93 13.12
C ASP A 10 6.37 -6.15 13.77
N ASP A 11 5.17 -6.02 14.33
CA ASP A 11 4.43 -7.10 15.01
C ASP A 11 2.93 -6.87 14.79
N ASP A 12 2.19 -7.90 14.41
CA ASP A 12 0.77 -7.79 14.03
C ASP A 12 -0.08 -7.27 15.19
N LEU A 13 0.18 -7.74 16.41
CA LEU A 13 -0.49 -7.24 17.61
C LEU A 13 -0.17 -5.76 17.87
N ALA A 14 1.06 -5.31 17.61
CA ALA A 14 1.42 -3.90 17.77
C ALA A 14 0.70 -2.99 16.76
N LEU A 15 0.53 -3.46 15.52
CA LEU A 15 -0.22 -2.75 14.48
C LEU A 15 -1.72 -2.66 14.82
N ASP A 16 -2.30 -3.77 15.26
CA ASP A 16 -3.70 -3.87 15.72
C ASP A 16 -4.00 -2.87 16.87
N ILE A 17 -3.03 -2.66 17.76
CA ILE A 17 -3.12 -1.67 18.84
C ILE A 17 -3.11 -0.24 18.31
N ARG A 18 -2.20 0.08 17.39
CA ARG A 18 -2.14 1.43 16.79
C ARG A 18 -3.42 1.73 16.02
N ASP A 19 -3.90 0.78 15.24
CA ASP A 19 -5.06 0.99 14.39
C ASP A 19 -6.34 1.17 15.22
N LEU A 20 -6.48 0.45 16.34
CA LEU A 20 -7.53 0.73 17.32
C LEU A 20 -7.38 2.13 17.92
N TYR A 21 -6.17 2.48 18.39
CA TYR A 21 -5.94 3.78 19.02
C TYR A 21 -6.28 4.93 18.07
N ASP A 22 -5.81 4.85 16.82
CA ASP A 22 -6.05 5.86 15.78
C ASP A 22 -7.53 5.97 15.40
N ASP A 23 -8.26 4.85 15.34
CA ASP A 23 -9.71 4.85 15.09
C ASP A 23 -10.46 5.61 16.18
N VAL A 24 -10.10 5.37 17.44
CA VAL A 24 -10.69 6.05 18.59
C VAL A 24 -10.40 7.55 18.56
N ILE A 25 -9.15 7.93 18.27
CA ILE A 25 -8.78 9.34 18.11
C ILE A 25 -9.51 10.00 16.92
N LYS A 26 -9.62 9.33 15.77
CA LYS A 26 -10.31 9.85 14.57
C LYS A 26 -11.80 10.10 14.81
N LYS A 27 -12.43 9.31 15.69
CA LYS A 27 -13.81 9.51 16.13
C LYS A 27 -13.96 10.65 17.15
N GLY A 28 -12.88 11.34 17.51
CA GLY A 28 -12.89 12.50 18.39
C GLY A 28 -12.76 12.17 19.88
N TYR A 29 -12.48 10.92 20.23
CA TYR A 29 -12.25 10.53 21.63
C TYR A 29 -10.85 10.91 22.11
N SER A 30 -10.68 11.02 23.43
CA SER A 30 -9.40 11.41 24.05
C SER A 30 -8.38 10.27 24.07
N ASP A 31 -7.12 10.63 24.24
CA ASP A 31 -6.02 9.69 24.48
C ASP A 31 -6.24 8.79 25.72
N SER A 32 -6.91 9.31 26.76
CA SER A 32 -7.31 8.51 27.92
C SER A 32 -8.27 7.40 27.51
N ILE A 33 -9.30 7.73 26.70
CA ILE A 33 -10.28 6.77 26.19
C ILE A 33 -9.59 5.74 25.29
N ALA A 34 -8.77 6.18 24.34
CA ALA A 34 -8.05 5.30 23.43
C ALA A 34 -7.14 4.31 24.17
N SER A 35 -6.40 4.80 25.18
CA SER A 35 -5.55 3.96 26.02
C SER A 35 -6.36 2.95 26.84
N ALA A 36 -7.49 3.37 27.42
CA ALA A 36 -8.37 2.47 28.17
C ALA A 36 -9.00 1.40 27.26
N MET A 37 -9.35 1.74 26.02
CA MET A 37 -9.85 0.77 25.04
C MET A 37 -8.79 -0.26 24.67
N VAL A 38 -7.55 0.17 24.41
CA VAL A 38 -6.44 -0.75 24.15
C VAL A 38 -6.27 -1.70 25.34
N MET A 39 -6.18 -1.17 26.56
CA MET A 39 -5.98 -1.99 27.76
C MET A 39 -7.14 -2.96 28.03
N LYS A 40 -8.38 -2.58 27.70
CA LYS A 40 -9.55 -3.46 27.84
C LYS A 40 -9.57 -4.55 26.78
N LEU A 41 -9.44 -4.18 25.50
CA LEU A 41 -9.61 -5.13 24.38
C LEU A 41 -8.41 -6.06 24.23
N TYR A 42 -7.21 -5.61 24.59
CA TYR A 42 -5.98 -6.40 24.57
C TYR A 42 -5.54 -6.81 25.98
N ASN A 43 -6.48 -6.95 26.93
CA ASN A 43 -6.16 -7.32 28.32
C ASN A 43 -5.46 -8.68 28.42
N GLU A 44 -5.95 -9.69 27.69
CA GLU A 44 -5.35 -11.03 27.66
C GLU A 44 -3.88 -10.99 27.19
N PRO A 45 -3.55 -10.46 26.00
CA PRO A 45 -2.14 -10.35 25.58
C PRO A 45 -1.34 -9.38 26.45
N ALA A 46 -1.93 -8.32 27.02
CA ALA A 46 -1.21 -7.40 27.91
C ALA A 46 -0.70 -8.08 29.19
N ASN A 47 -1.42 -9.10 29.66
CA ASN A 47 -1.07 -9.88 30.85
C ASN A 47 -0.31 -11.17 30.52
N ASN A 48 -0.05 -11.45 29.24
CA ASN A 48 0.73 -12.59 28.79
C ASN A 48 2.24 -12.28 28.88
N GLU A 49 3.05 -13.26 29.29
CA GLU A 49 4.50 -13.11 29.48
C GLU A 49 5.27 -12.81 28.19
N ASP A 50 4.78 -13.33 27.05
CA ASP A 50 5.39 -13.16 25.73
C ASP A 50 4.82 -11.94 24.99
N ASP A 51 3.52 -11.68 25.11
CA ASP A 51 2.84 -10.65 24.34
C ASP A 51 2.74 -9.30 25.06
N GLY A 52 2.85 -9.28 26.40
CA GLY A 52 2.71 -8.05 27.18
C GLY A 52 3.68 -6.95 26.76
N ILE A 53 4.94 -7.32 26.45
CA ILE A 53 5.93 -6.37 25.95
C ILE A 53 5.49 -5.71 24.64
N ILE A 54 4.78 -6.43 23.77
CA ILE A 54 4.29 -5.91 22.49
C ILE A 54 3.23 -4.84 22.77
N VAL A 55 2.27 -5.15 23.64
CA VAL A 55 1.18 -4.23 23.99
C VAL A 55 1.72 -2.94 24.59
N TYR A 56 2.53 -3.07 25.63
CA TYR A 56 3.03 -1.93 26.39
C TYR A 56 4.06 -1.10 25.60
N SER A 57 4.90 -1.73 24.78
CA SER A 57 5.85 -0.99 23.94
C SER A 57 5.12 -0.20 22.83
N ALA A 58 4.16 -0.82 22.14
CA ALA A 58 3.33 -0.16 21.13
C ALA A 58 2.56 1.03 21.71
N LEU A 59 1.83 0.82 22.81
CA LEU A 59 1.04 1.86 23.47
C LEU A 59 1.94 3.02 23.97
N SER A 60 3.11 2.71 24.54
CA SER A 60 4.05 3.74 24.99
C SER A 60 4.60 4.59 23.84
N CYS A 61 4.87 3.99 22.68
CA CYS A 61 5.31 4.70 21.48
C CYS A 61 4.22 5.63 20.94
N ILE A 62 2.97 5.15 20.88
CA ILE A 62 1.82 5.95 20.43
C ILE A 62 1.66 7.16 21.35
N GLN A 63 1.62 6.96 22.66
CA GLN A 63 1.43 8.05 23.61
C GLN A 63 2.61 9.06 23.61
N LEU A 64 3.84 8.59 23.42
CA LEU A 64 5.02 9.45 23.24
C LEU A 64 4.85 10.37 22.02
N SER A 65 4.41 9.84 20.89
CA SER A 65 4.24 10.62 19.65
C SER A 65 3.20 11.72 19.78
N ARG A 66 2.26 11.56 20.71
CA ARG A 66 1.17 12.50 21.00
C ARG A 66 1.47 13.40 22.21
N SER A 67 2.69 13.35 22.75
CA SER A 67 3.10 14.08 23.95
C SER A 67 2.20 13.81 25.17
N ASN A 68 1.60 12.62 25.25
CA ASN A 68 0.61 12.25 26.26
C ASN A 68 0.94 10.91 26.95
N LEU A 69 2.22 10.68 27.24
CA LEU A 69 2.70 9.45 27.88
C LEU A 69 2.18 9.30 29.31
N PHE A 70 1.45 8.24 29.58
CA PHE A 70 0.96 7.93 30.93
C PHE A 70 2.05 7.26 31.78
N GLN A 71 2.13 7.69 33.05
CA GLN A 71 3.16 7.22 33.97
C GLN A 71 3.14 5.69 34.16
N ASN A 72 1.96 5.10 34.32
CA ASN A 72 1.80 3.66 34.51
C ASN A 72 2.24 2.85 33.27
N ILE A 73 1.94 3.35 32.07
CA ILE A 73 2.36 2.73 30.81
C ILE A 73 3.88 2.79 30.69
N ARG A 74 4.49 3.96 30.93
CA ARG A 74 5.96 4.13 30.92
C ARG A 74 6.64 3.14 31.85
N GLU A 75 6.24 3.11 33.11
CA GLU A 75 6.87 2.29 34.16
C GLU A 75 6.75 0.80 33.84
N LYS A 76 5.56 0.36 33.40
CA LYS A 76 5.34 -1.04 33.02
C LYS A 76 6.16 -1.43 31.80
N THR A 77 6.24 -0.59 30.76
CA THR A 77 7.08 -0.85 29.58
C THR A 77 8.55 -1.00 29.97
N ILE A 78 9.08 -0.10 30.80
CA ILE A 78 10.48 -0.18 31.27
C ILE A 78 10.72 -1.48 32.05
N ALA A 79 9.81 -1.85 32.97
CA ALA A 79 9.94 -3.07 33.75
C ALA A 79 9.97 -4.33 32.86
N LEU A 80 9.11 -4.39 31.83
CA LEU A 80 9.09 -5.51 30.89
C LEU A 80 10.39 -5.60 30.08
N ILE A 81 10.93 -4.46 29.62
CA ILE A 81 12.23 -4.39 28.94
C ILE A 81 13.37 -4.91 29.84
N ASP A 82 13.39 -4.50 31.10
CA ASP A 82 14.43 -4.90 32.06
C ASP A 82 14.40 -6.38 32.41
N SER A 83 13.19 -6.96 32.46
CA SER A 83 12.99 -8.39 32.65
C SER A 83 13.30 -9.24 31.41
N ASN A 84 13.57 -8.63 30.25
CA ASN A 84 13.66 -9.30 28.94
C ASN A 84 12.39 -10.10 28.58
N SER A 85 11.22 -9.67 29.06
CA SER A 85 9.92 -10.29 28.73
C SER A 85 9.69 -10.32 27.21
N GLY A 86 9.10 -11.42 26.72
CA GLY A 86 8.85 -11.67 25.30
C GLY A 86 10.09 -11.86 24.41
N LEU A 87 11.30 -11.96 24.97
CA LEU A 87 12.51 -12.25 24.20
C LEU A 87 12.77 -13.75 23.95
N GLY A 88 12.03 -14.65 24.59
CA GLY A 88 12.23 -16.11 24.42
C GLY A 88 12.08 -16.59 22.97
N ARG A 89 11.17 -15.99 22.19
CA ARG A 89 11.03 -16.28 20.75
C ARG A 89 12.21 -15.76 19.91
N TRP A 90 12.84 -14.67 20.34
CA TRP A 90 13.99 -14.06 19.67
C TRP A 90 15.28 -14.84 19.91
N GLU A 91 15.44 -15.44 21.09
CA GLU A 91 16.54 -16.37 21.37
C GLU A 91 16.51 -17.57 20.41
N LYS A 92 15.31 -18.11 20.14
CA LYS A 92 15.09 -19.20 19.18
C LYS A 92 15.35 -18.78 17.73
N ALA A 93 15.07 -17.53 17.37
CA ALA A 93 15.33 -16.97 16.04
C ALA A 93 16.82 -16.73 15.75
N GLY A 94 17.66 -16.71 16.79
CA GLY A 94 19.11 -16.64 16.70
C GLY A 94 19.71 -15.40 17.34
N LYS A 95 21.00 -15.50 17.72
CA LYS A 95 21.72 -14.49 18.50
C LYS A 95 21.67 -13.08 17.88
N SER A 96 21.74 -12.98 16.55
CA SER A 96 21.67 -11.71 15.82
C SER A 96 20.31 -11.04 16.01
N GLU A 97 19.22 -11.76 15.81
CA GLU A 97 17.86 -11.23 15.91
C GLU A 97 17.49 -10.87 17.36
N TYR A 98 17.90 -11.69 18.32
CA TYR A 98 17.82 -11.35 19.75
C TYR A 98 18.52 -10.03 20.07
N GLN A 99 19.79 -9.87 19.64
CA GLN A 99 20.55 -8.65 19.91
C GLN A 99 19.92 -7.43 19.26
N LYS A 100 19.40 -7.57 18.04
CA LYS A 100 18.68 -6.50 17.35
C LYS A 100 17.41 -6.09 18.08
N LYS A 101 16.56 -7.05 18.50
CA LYS A 101 15.31 -6.74 19.21
C LYS A 101 15.59 -6.11 20.57
N ARG A 102 16.56 -6.65 21.30
CA ARG A 102 16.98 -6.09 22.59
C ARG A 102 17.55 -4.68 22.45
N ALA A 103 18.34 -4.43 21.41
CA ALA A 103 18.83 -3.08 21.12
C ALA A 103 17.67 -2.11 20.85
N GLU A 104 16.64 -2.52 20.11
CA GLU A 104 15.47 -1.70 19.83
C GLU A 104 14.66 -1.36 21.08
N LEU A 105 14.40 -2.36 21.94
CA LEU A 105 13.75 -2.15 23.23
C LEU A 105 14.57 -1.24 24.15
N ASN A 106 15.90 -1.38 24.19
CA ASN A 106 16.77 -0.52 24.98
C ASN A 106 16.77 0.94 24.49
N LYS A 107 16.64 1.17 23.17
CA LYS A 107 16.45 2.53 22.63
C LYS A 107 15.14 3.12 23.15
N LEU A 108 14.03 2.38 23.07
CA LEU A 108 12.74 2.82 23.60
C LEU A 108 12.84 3.14 25.09
N LYS A 109 13.45 2.26 25.90
CA LYS A 109 13.69 2.51 27.32
C LYS A 109 14.44 3.83 27.56
N SER A 110 15.50 4.10 26.79
CA SER A 110 16.29 5.33 26.95
C SER A 110 15.48 6.61 26.71
N ILE A 111 14.47 6.56 25.84
CA ILE A 111 13.55 7.66 25.55
C ILE A 111 12.53 7.79 26.69
N LEU A 112 11.93 6.67 27.10
CA LEU A 112 10.96 6.62 28.19
C LEU A 112 11.52 7.20 29.49
N LEU A 113 12.79 6.91 29.81
CA LEU A 113 13.46 7.46 31.01
C LEU A 113 13.59 8.99 31.01
N LYS A 114 13.60 9.62 29.83
CA LYS A 114 13.73 11.08 29.66
C LYS A 114 12.39 11.78 29.42
N ALA A 115 11.36 11.01 29.09
CA ALA A 115 10.05 11.54 28.73
C ALA A 115 9.29 12.09 29.95
N GLN A 116 8.67 13.25 29.77
CA GLN A 116 7.69 13.76 30.72
C GLN A 116 6.45 12.85 30.69
N THR A 117 5.84 12.65 31.85
CA THR A 117 4.64 11.81 31.98
C THR A 117 3.50 12.56 32.63
N ILE A 118 2.29 12.12 32.28
CA ILE A 118 1.06 12.63 32.85
C ILE A 118 0.47 11.56 33.76
N GLN A 119 -0.13 11.99 34.87
CA GLN A 119 -0.89 11.12 35.75
C GLN A 119 -2.14 10.63 35.02
N ASN A 120 -2.38 9.32 35.03
CA ASN A 120 -3.64 8.78 34.53
C ASN A 120 -4.76 9.19 35.50
N LYS A 121 -5.57 10.18 35.13
CA LYS A 121 -6.56 10.80 36.03
C LYS A 121 -7.94 10.17 36.00
N ASP A 122 -8.19 9.18 35.14
CA ASP A 122 -9.55 8.71 34.91
C ASP A 122 -9.70 7.25 35.33
N SER A 123 -10.08 7.02 36.59
CA SER A 123 -10.51 5.71 37.09
C SER A 123 -11.93 5.33 36.65
N ASP A 124 -12.62 6.19 35.89
CA ASP A 124 -14.04 6.06 35.55
C ASP A 124 -14.33 6.47 34.09
N ILE A 125 -13.51 5.97 33.16
CA ILE A 125 -13.71 6.21 31.72
C ILE A 125 -14.88 5.36 31.21
N SER A 126 -15.99 6.01 30.85
CA SER A 126 -17.09 5.35 30.13
C SER A 126 -16.66 5.03 28.70
N ILE A 127 -16.54 3.74 28.38
CA ILE A 127 -16.22 3.27 27.03
C ILE A 127 -17.50 3.30 26.17
N PRO A 128 -17.47 3.87 24.96
CA PRO A 128 -18.62 3.89 24.06
C PRO A 128 -19.18 2.49 23.78
N GLU A 129 -20.50 2.37 23.72
CA GLU A 129 -21.22 1.08 23.54
C GLU A 129 -20.76 0.30 22.31
N GLU A 130 -20.38 0.99 21.24
CA GLU A 130 -19.83 0.40 20.01
C GLU A 130 -18.56 -0.45 20.24
N TYR A 131 -17.87 -0.30 21.38
CA TYR A 131 -16.70 -1.08 21.78
C TYR A 131 -16.95 -1.96 23.03
N THR A 132 -18.22 -2.20 23.39
CA THR A 132 -18.60 -3.03 24.55
C THR A 132 -18.96 -4.47 24.19
N ALA A 133 -19.16 -4.79 22.91
CA ALA A 133 -19.47 -6.16 22.47
C ALA A 133 -18.23 -7.07 22.57
N PRO A 134 -18.38 -8.34 23.02
CA PRO A 134 -17.27 -9.28 23.05
C PRO A 134 -16.78 -9.58 21.62
N LEU A 135 -15.47 -9.46 21.41
CA LEU A 135 -14.78 -9.80 20.17
C LEU A 135 -15.00 -11.30 19.88
N VAL A 136 -15.92 -11.65 18.98
CA VAL A 136 -16.19 -13.05 18.61
C VAL A 136 -15.09 -13.53 17.68
N PHE A 137 -14.12 -14.28 18.22
CA PHE A 137 -13.18 -15.05 17.42
C PHE A 137 -13.94 -16.14 16.66
N THR A 138 -14.06 -16.01 15.34
CA THR A 138 -14.67 -17.07 14.51
C THR A 138 -13.55 -17.86 13.83
N VAL A 139 -13.52 -19.17 14.06
CA VAL A 139 -12.60 -20.09 13.38
C VAL A 139 -13.36 -20.73 12.22
N TYR A 140 -12.88 -20.48 11.00
CA TYR A 140 -13.41 -21.08 9.79
C TYR A 140 -12.60 -22.33 9.42
N GLU A 141 -13.28 -23.42 9.10
CA GLU A 141 -12.68 -24.57 8.43
C GLU A 141 -12.74 -24.37 6.92
N LEU A 142 -11.56 -24.33 6.29
CA LEU A 142 -11.44 -24.31 4.83
C LEU A 142 -10.87 -25.64 4.34
N PHE A 143 -11.54 -26.21 3.34
CA PHE A 143 -11.12 -27.44 2.69
C PHE A 143 -10.44 -27.11 1.36
N LYS A 144 -9.13 -27.41 1.26
CA LYS A 144 -8.39 -27.35 -0.02
C LYS A 144 -7.83 -28.73 -0.33
N GLY A 145 -8.53 -29.46 -1.20
CA GLY A 145 -8.21 -30.87 -1.47
C GLY A 145 -8.43 -31.73 -0.22
N SER A 146 -7.45 -32.55 0.15
CA SER A 146 -7.51 -33.41 1.35
C SER A 146 -6.99 -32.76 2.64
N LYS A 147 -6.68 -31.46 2.64
CA LYS A 147 -6.20 -30.74 3.83
C LYS A 147 -7.26 -29.76 4.33
N THR A 148 -7.62 -29.92 5.60
CA THR A 148 -8.39 -28.94 6.38
C THR A 148 -7.42 -27.92 6.97
N ILE A 149 -7.70 -26.64 6.73
CA ILE A 149 -6.97 -25.51 7.32
C ILE A 149 -7.96 -24.76 8.20
N TYR A 150 -7.58 -24.57 9.47
CA TYR A 150 -8.36 -23.79 10.43
C TYR A 150 -7.85 -22.35 10.42
N ILE A 151 -8.73 -21.40 10.10
CA ILE A 151 -8.40 -19.97 10.03
C ILE A 151 -9.18 -19.22 11.11
N GLY A 152 -8.48 -18.68 12.11
CA GLY A 152 -9.06 -17.74 13.07
C GLY A 152 -9.13 -16.31 12.52
N SER A 153 -10.24 -15.62 12.74
CA SER A 153 -10.36 -14.16 12.52
C SER A 153 -10.63 -13.39 13.81
N THR A 154 -9.85 -12.31 13.98
CA THR A 154 -10.08 -11.20 14.89
C THR A 154 -11.29 -10.36 14.42
N ALA A 155 -11.83 -9.52 15.31
CA ALA A 155 -13.23 -9.08 15.31
C ALA A 155 -13.70 -8.04 14.26
N PHE A 156 -12.95 -7.79 13.20
CA PHE A 156 -13.36 -6.83 12.16
C PHE A 156 -13.06 -7.35 10.74
N PRO A 157 -13.94 -8.23 10.19
CA PRO A 157 -13.73 -8.87 8.90
C PRO A 157 -13.59 -7.89 7.73
N GLU A 158 -14.39 -6.82 7.70
CA GLU A 158 -14.30 -5.74 6.71
C GLU A 158 -12.96 -4.99 6.71
N LYS A 159 -12.23 -4.98 7.83
CA LYS A 159 -10.90 -4.38 7.92
C LYS A 159 -9.81 -5.32 7.38
N ARG A 160 -10.07 -6.63 7.28
CA ARG A 160 -9.09 -7.62 6.78
C ARG A 160 -8.86 -7.61 5.27
N PHE A 161 -9.80 -7.07 4.49
CA PHE A 161 -9.53 -6.73 3.09
C PHE A 161 -8.41 -5.68 2.95
N ARG A 162 -8.14 -4.90 4.00
CA ARG A 162 -7.04 -3.93 4.06
C ARG A 162 -5.69 -4.58 4.39
N TYR A 163 -5.68 -5.70 5.12
CA TYR A 163 -4.45 -6.39 5.58
C TYR A 163 -4.00 -7.58 4.69
N MET A 164 -4.81 -8.05 3.74
CA MET A 164 -4.28 -8.94 2.68
C MET A 164 -3.38 -8.20 1.68
N ASN A 165 -3.38 -6.86 1.71
CA ASN A 165 -2.52 -5.99 0.92
C ASN A 165 -1.44 -5.26 1.74
N PHE A 166 -1.18 -5.66 2.99
CA PHE A 166 -0.14 -5.05 3.83
C PHE A 166 0.68 -6.11 4.56
N ILE A 167 1.64 -6.71 3.85
CA ILE A 167 2.94 -7.05 4.42
C ILE A 167 3.92 -6.07 3.80
N GLU A 168 4.10 -4.93 4.47
CA GLU A 168 5.29 -4.08 4.58
C GLU A 168 4.86 -2.72 5.15
N PHE A 169 4.99 -2.60 6.47
CA PHE A 169 4.63 -1.42 7.26
C PHE A 169 5.87 -0.57 7.57
N GLU A 170 5.61 0.69 7.93
CA GLU A 170 6.49 1.71 8.52
C GLU A 170 7.91 1.30 8.96
N LYS A 171 8.89 1.83 8.23
CA LYS A 171 10.18 2.24 8.76
C LYS A 171 10.43 3.70 8.41
N GLY A 172 9.93 4.60 9.26
CA GLY A 172 10.30 6.01 9.30
C GLY A 172 9.19 6.82 9.95
N GLY A 173 9.36 7.52 11.07
CA GLY A 173 10.58 7.87 11.77
C GLY A 173 10.29 9.07 12.66
N ILE A 174 9.48 8.90 13.70
CA ILE A 174 9.22 9.95 14.71
C ILE A 174 10.49 10.26 15.53
N LEU A 175 11.53 9.42 15.42
CA LEU A 175 12.86 9.63 16.01
C LEU A 175 13.95 10.09 15.01
N ARG A 176 13.63 10.25 13.71
CA ARG A 176 14.63 10.67 12.69
C ARG A 176 15.00 12.15 12.75
N GLY A 177 14.23 12.97 13.49
CA GLY A 177 14.59 14.37 13.74
C GLY A 177 15.81 14.57 14.65
N LEU A 178 16.28 13.53 15.35
CA LEU A 178 17.33 13.67 16.36
C LEU A 178 18.68 13.02 16.01
N PHE A 179 18.76 12.20 14.96
CA PHE A 179 20.03 11.54 14.61
C PHE A 179 20.19 11.41 13.10
N LYS A 180 21.02 12.29 12.53
CA LYS A 180 21.70 12.04 11.25
C LYS A 180 22.52 10.76 11.37
N SER A 181 22.16 9.70 10.63
CA SER A 181 23.13 8.68 10.20
C SER A 181 22.68 7.95 8.92
N ASN A 182 23.37 8.31 7.84
CA ASN A 182 23.55 7.72 6.50
C ASN A 182 23.21 6.22 6.29
N ASN A 183 22.02 5.92 5.77
CA ASN A 183 21.81 5.19 4.50
C ASN A 183 20.31 5.00 4.27
N ILE A 184 19.71 5.99 3.61
CA ILE A 184 18.33 5.93 3.11
C ILE A 184 18.38 5.17 1.78
N ASN A 185 17.50 4.19 1.55
CA ASN A 185 17.44 3.51 0.25
C ASN A 185 16.81 4.45 -0.80
N LYS A 186 16.97 4.14 -2.09
CA LYS A 186 16.51 5.04 -3.17
C LYS A 186 15.00 5.24 -3.16
N GLU A 187 14.25 4.22 -2.76
CA GLU A 187 12.79 4.25 -2.68
C GLU A 187 12.29 5.12 -1.52
N GLN A 188 12.96 5.08 -0.37
CA GLN A 188 12.72 5.98 0.76
C GLN A 188 13.08 7.41 0.44
N GLU A 189 14.21 7.64 -0.24
CA GLU A 189 14.61 8.98 -0.70
C GLU A 189 13.55 9.57 -1.65
N PHE A 190 12.99 8.74 -2.52
CA PHE A 190 11.89 9.13 -3.39
C PHE A 190 10.66 9.57 -2.60
N TRP A 191 10.17 8.76 -1.64
CA TRP A 191 8.97 9.09 -0.88
C TRP A 191 9.15 10.24 0.11
N GLU A 192 10.35 10.40 0.69
CA GLU A 192 10.67 11.58 1.51
C GLU A 192 10.59 12.85 0.66
N TRP A 193 11.19 12.83 -0.54
CA TRP A 193 11.07 13.96 -1.46
C TRP A 193 9.62 14.18 -1.92
N PHE A 194 8.90 13.12 -2.29
CA PHE A 194 7.50 13.23 -2.71
C PHE A 194 6.65 13.89 -1.62
N SER A 195 6.82 13.48 -0.36
CA SER A 195 6.07 14.01 0.79
C SER A 195 6.34 15.49 1.02
N ILE A 196 7.60 15.95 0.83
CA ILE A 196 7.95 17.36 0.95
C ILE A 196 7.28 18.21 -0.14
N ASN A 197 7.11 17.65 -1.33
CA ASN A 197 6.60 18.36 -2.51
C ASN A 197 5.13 18.03 -2.80
N GLU A 198 4.42 17.35 -1.88
CA GLU A 198 3.12 16.76 -2.17
C GLU A 198 2.06 17.80 -2.57
N GLU A 199 2.13 19.02 -2.01
CA GLU A 199 1.19 20.09 -2.34
C GLU A 199 1.38 20.65 -3.75
N GLU A 200 2.63 20.77 -4.21
CA GLU A 200 2.96 21.27 -5.55
C GLU A 200 2.60 20.22 -6.61
N LEU A 201 2.99 18.97 -6.35
CA LEU A 201 2.59 17.82 -7.15
C LEU A 201 1.06 17.71 -7.24
N PHE A 202 0.34 18.00 -6.16
CA PHE A 202 -1.12 17.87 -6.13
C PHE A 202 -1.80 18.88 -7.04
N LYS A 203 -1.22 20.08 -7.20
CA LYS A 203 -1.73 21.17 -8.05
C LYS A 203 -1.27 21.06 -9.51
N SER A 204 -0.21 20.31 -9.79
CA SER A 204 0.36 20.19 -11.13
C SER A 204 -0.62 19.56 -12.13
N THR A 205 -0.72 20.17 -13.31
CA THR A 205 -1.63 19.70 -14.39
C THR A 205 -0.96 19.61 -15.75
N SER A 206 0.29 20.08 -15.89
CA SER A 206 1.05 19.99 -17.14
C SER A 206 2.26 19.07 -17.00
N VAL A 207 2.60 18.38 -18.09
CA VAL A 207 3.86 17.64 -18.22
C VAL A 207 5.08 18.58 -18.25
N GLU A 208 4.87 19.86 -18.51
CA GLU A 208 5.92 20.90 -18.53
C GLU A 208 6.25 21.42 -17.13
N ASP A 209 5.45 21.11 -16.12
CA ASP A 209 5.64 21.60 -14.76
C ASP A 209 7.02 21.10 -14.24
N PRO A 210 7.92 21.98 -13.74
CA PRO A 210 9.25 21.59 -13.31
C PRO A 210 9.26 20.47 -12.27
N ILE A 211 8.28 20.45 -11.37
CA ILE A 211 8.13 19.41 -10.34
C ILE A 211 7.81 18.02 -10.92
N VAL A 212 7.13 17.97 -12.07
CA VAL A 212 6.80 16.72 -12.79
C VAL A 212 8.05 16.15 -13.46
N ASN A 213 8.90 17.03 -14.00
CA ASN A 213 10.21 16.64 -14.54
C ASN A 213 11.15 16.10 -13.46
N GLU A 214 11.17 16.73 -12.29
CA GLU A 214 11.94 16.24 -11.13
C GLU A 214 11.37 14.91 -10.61
N LEU A 215 10.04 14.75 -10.53
CA LEU A 215 9.38 13.49 -10.18
C LEU A 215 9.82 12.34 -11.12
N SER A 216 9.80 12.59 -12.44
CA SER A 216 10.28 11.65 -13.45
C SER A 216 11.75 11.29 -13.25
N THR A 217 12.60 12.30 -13.06
CA THR A 217 14.04 12.12 -12.82
C THR A 217 14.31 11.26 -11.60
N ARG A 218 13.53 11.42 -10.52
CA ARG A 218 13.69 10.65 -9.29
C ARG A 218 13.22 9.20 -9.42
N LEU A 219 12.14 8.94 -10.15
CA LEU A 219 11.74 7.56 -10.47
C LEU A 219 12.84 6.84 -11.26
N LYS A 220 13.42 7.50 -12.26
CA LYS A 220 14.51 6.94 -13.08
C LYS A 220 15.77 6.60 -12.28
N LYS A 221 16.05 7.33 -11.20
CA LYS A 221 17.16 6.99 -10.27
C LYS A 221 16.96 5.64 -9.58
N ILE A 222 15.72 5.23 -9.33
CA ILE A 222 15.37 3.91 -8.79
C ILE A 222 15.55 2.86 -9.90
N ASN A 223 14.87 3.07 -11.03
CA ASN A 223 15.00 2.25 -12.23
C ASN A 223 14.56 3.05 -13.47
N GLU A 224 15.33 3.01 -14.56
CA GLU A 224 15.09 3.80 -15.78
C GLU A 224 13.74 3.49 -16.45
N GLY A 225 13.17 2.31 -16.22
CA GLY A 225 11.88 1.90 -16.77
C GLY A 225 10.66 2.35 -15.96
N LEU A 226 10.84 2.99 -14.80
CA LEU A 226 9.73 3.51 -14.01
C LEU A 226 9.18 4.82 -14.58
N THR A 227 7.86 4.93 -14.60
CA THR A 227 7.13 6.15 -14.95
C THR A 227 5.90 6.29 -14.04
N PHE A 228 5.06 7.30 -14.26
CA PHE A 228 3.88 7.55 -13.46
C PHE A 228 2.71 8.09 -14.27
N GLU A 229 1.53 8.04 -13.66
CA GLU A 229 0.31 8.69 -14.16
C GLU A 229 -0.40 9.38 -12.99
N PHE A 230 -0.90 10.59 -13.24
CA PHE A 230 -1.79 11.27 -12.32
C PHE A 230 -3.23 11.18 -12.79
N SER A 231 -4.11 10.80 -11.87
CA SER A 231 -5.55 10.98 -12.06
C SER A 231 -5.97 12.46 -11.88
N ARG A 232 -7.23 12.73 -12.20
CA ARG A 232 -7.94 13.93 -11.77
C ARG A 232 -8.10 13.95 -10.24
N ILE A 233 -8.27 15.14 -9.69
CA ILE A 233 -8.63 15.29 -8.27
C ILE A 233 -10.11 14.96 -8.11
N ILE A 234 -10.43 14.04 -7.20
CA ILE A 234 -11.79 13.63 -6.83
C ILE A 234 -11.86 13.65 -5.30
N ASP A 235 -12.84 14.37 -4.74
CA ASP A 235 -13.06 14.47 -3.28
C ASP A 235 -11.79 14.83 -2.47
N ASP A 236 -11.04 15.82 -2.93
CA ASP A 236 -9.74 16.26 -2.35
C ASP A 236 -8.68 15.14 -2.27
N LYS A 237 -8.82 14.10 -3.10
CA LYS A 237 -7.85 13.03 -3.28
C LYS A 237 -7.34 13.00 -4.72
N ARG A 238 -6.07 12.63 -4.88
CA ARG A 238 -5.47 12.39 -6.19
C ARG A 238 -4.74 11.06 -6.21
N THR A 239 -4.99 10.26 -7.23
CA THR A 239 -4.26 9.01 -7.45
C THR A 239 -2.99 9.28 -8.25
N ILE A 240 -1.86 8.71 -7.79
CA ILE A 240 -0.65 8.47 -8.57
C ILE A 240 -0.49 6.97 -8.82
N ALA A 241 -0.43 6.57 -10.08
CA ALA A 241 -0.05 5.23 -10.49
C ALA A 241 1.45 5.19 -10.78
N ILE A 242 2.20 4.29 -10.15
CA ILE A 242 3.60 4.02 -10.51
C ILE A 242 3.61 2.91 -11.55
N SER A 243 4.07 3.21 -12.76
CA SER A 243 4.01 2.31 -13.91
C SER A 243 5.37 1.75 -14.26
N ALA A 244 5.38 0.51 -14.76
CA ALA A 244 6.56 -0.16 -15.29
C ALA A 244 6.76 0.14 -16.79
N ASN A 245 5.93 1.01 -17.36
CA ASN A 245 5.92 1.36 -18.76
C ASN A 245 5.83 0.13 -19.69
N GLY A 246 5.06 -0.89 -19.28
CA GLY A 246 4.89 -2.14 -20.03
C GLY A 246 6.08 -3.13 -19.93
N LEU A 247 7.12 -2.81 -19.16
CA LEU A 247 8.31 -3.66 -19.00
C LEU A 247 8.12 -4.63 -17.84
N ARG A 248 7.96 -5.92 -18.14
CA ARG A 248 7.70 -6.97 -17.12
C ARG A 248 8.81 -7.06 -16.08
N GLU A 249 10.06 -6.90 -16.51
CA GLU A 249 11.25 -6.92 -15.66
C GLU A 249 11.30 -5.75 -14.67
N VAL A 250 10.51 -4.68 -14.89
CA VAL A 250 10.43 -3.51 -14.01
C VAL A 250 9.37 -3.70 -12.90
N PHE A 251 8.49 -4.68 -13.01
CA PHE A 251 7.42 -4.94 -12.03
C PHE A 251 7.91 -5.07 -10.59
N PRO A 252 9.03 -5.78 -10.29
CA PRO A 252 9.55 -5.84 -8.93
C PRO A 252 9.92 -4.47 -8.34
N TYR A 253 10.36 -3.53 -9.18
CA TYR A 253 10.72 -2.16 -8.75
C TYR A 253 9.48 -1.33 -8.45
N VAL A 254 8.40 -1.48 -9.24
CA VAL A 254 7.09 -0.87 -8.94
C VAL A 254 6.59 -1.36 -7.59
N LEU A 255 6.53 -2.68 -7.38
CA LEU A 255 6.03 -3.26 -6.15
C LEU A 255 6.89 -2.87 -4.94
N LYS A 256 8.22 -2.90 -5.08
CA LYS A 256 9.13 -2.44 -4.04
C LYS A 256 8.91 -0.97 -3.68
N LEU A 257 8.78 -0.10 -4.68
CA LEU A 257 8.53 1.33 -4.44
C LEU A 257 7.17 1.55 -3.76
N ILE A 258 6.13 0.84 -4.20
CA ILE A 258 4.78 0.94 -3.64
C ILE A 258 4.71 0.38 -2.22
N ASN A 259 5.55 -0.59 -1.85
CA ASN A 259 5.57 -1.14 -0.51
C ASN A 259 6.37 -0.31 0.48
N GLU A 260 7.21 0.63 0.02
CA GLU A 260 7.87 1.55 0.94
C GLU A 260 6.82 2.35 1.73
N PRO A 261 6.99 2.52 3.04
CA PRO A 261 6.06 3.29 3.86
C PRO A 261 6.08 4.78 3.52
N LYS A 262 4.89 5.38 3.46
CA LYS A 262 4.66 6.80 3.19
C LYS A 262 3.34 7.23 3.81
N LEU A 263 3.30 8.46 4.31
CA LEU A 263 2.11 9.07 4.90
C LEU A 263 1.66 10.22 4.01
N LEU A 264 0.73 9.94 3.09
CA LEU A 264 0.22 10.93 2.15
C LEU A 264 -1.29 11.07 2.34
N SER A 265 -1.70 12.13 3.01
CA SER A 265 -3.11 12.30 3.39
C SER A 265 -4.01 12.61 2.20
N LYS A 266 -3.49 13.19 1.11
CA LYS A 266 -4.24 13.56 -0.10
C LYS A 266 -4.01 12.64 -1.30
N TRP A 267 -3.08 11.70 -1.18
CA TRP A 267 -2.69 10.85 -2.29
C TRP A 267 -3.16 9.41 -2.11
N ILE A 268 -3.63 8.83 -3.20
CA ILE A 268 -3.83 7.39 -3.34
C ILE A 268 -2.69 6.90 -4.21
N VAL A 269 -1.89 5.97 -3.70
CA VAL A 269 -0.75 5.43 -4.43
C VAL A 269 -1.11 4.03 -4.90
N VAL A 270 -1.06 3.78 -6.21
CA VAL A 270 -1.39 2.47 -6.79
C VAL A 270 -0.26 1.93 -7.66
N PRO A 271 -0.03 0.61 -7.68
CA PRO A 271 0.89 -0.01 -8.62
C PRO A 271 0.24 -0.13 -10.00
N PHE A 272 0.99 0.16 -11.05
CA PHE A 272 0.60 0.04 -12.46
C PHE A 272 -0.56 0.96 -12.88
N ARG A 273 -0.67 1.26 -14.18
CA ARG A 273 -1.84 1.98 -14.70
C ARG A 273 -3.09 1.13 -14.51
N GLN A 274 -4.15 1.76 -13.99
CA GLN A 274 -5.40 1.10 -13.64
C GLN A 274 -6.40 1.16 -14.80
N ARG A 275 -7.21 0.11 -14.93
CA ARG A 275 -8.35 0.09 -15.85
C ARG A 275 -9.32 1.22 -15.53
N VAL A 276 -9.86 1.87 -16.57
CA VAL A 276 -10.96 2.83 -16.46
C VAL A 276 -12.30 2.16 -16.77
N ASN A 277 -13.39 2.67 -16.17
CA ASN A 277 -14.73 2.08 -16.34
C ASN A 277 -15.34 2.33 -17.73
N HIS A 278 -14.97 3.43 -18.40
CA HIS A 278 -15.58 3.87 -19.66
C HIS A 278 -14.53 4.29 -20.70
N ILE A 279 -13.97 3.31 -21.42
CA ILE A 279 -12.96 3.57 -22.45
C ILE A 279 -13.53 4.34 -23.66
N ASP A 280 -14.82 4.19 -23.96
CA ASP A 280 -15.50 4.82 -25.11
C ASP A 280 -15.57 6.36 -25.00
N GLY A 281 -15.41 6.90 -23.78
CA GLY A 281 -15.35 8.34 -23.52
C GLY A 281 -13.92 8.86 -23.35
N MET A 282 -12.90 8.02 -23.53
CA MET A 282 -11.51 8.38 -23.39
C MET A 282 -10.91 8.77 -24.73
N GLU A 283 -10.06 9.79 -24.71
CA GLU A 283 -9.34 10.30 -25.86
C GLU A 283 -7.90 10.62 -25.44
N ILE A 284 -6.92 10.16 -26.21
CA ILE A 284 -5.51 10.51 -26.04
C ILE A 284 -5.10 11.42 -27.19
N LYS A 285 -4.50 12.56 -26.86
CA LYS A 285 -3.85 13.45 -27.82
C LYS A 285 -2.38 13.06 -27.99
N CYS A 286 -1.96 12.87 -29.24
CA CYS A 286 -0.61 12.50 -29.62
C CYS A 286 -0.12 13.42 -30.75
N GLY A 287 0.56 14.51 -30.40
CA GLY A 287 0.93 15.54 -31.36
C GLY A 287 -0.32 16.14 -32.02
N ASP A 288 -0.38 16.08 -33.34
CA ASP A 288 -1.53 16.56 -34.14
C ASP A 288 -2.68 15.53 -34.23
N PHE A 289 -2.49 14.33 -33.68
CA PHE A 289 -3.48 13.26 -33.72
C PHE A 289 -4.24 13.16 -32.41
N SER A 290 -5.48 12.70 -32.51
CA SER A 290 -6.31 12.34 -31.37
C SER A 290 -6.84 10.92 -31.60
N LEU A 291 -6.74 10.07 -30.59
CA LEU A 291 -7.15 8.67 -30.64
C LEU A 291 -8.17 8.40 -29.53
N GLY A 292 -9.41 8.12 -29.92
CA GLY A 292 -10.46 7.71 -29.00
C GLY A 292 -10.55 6.19 -28.88
N GLY A 293 -11.13 5.71 -27.76
CA GLY A 293 -11.42 4.28 -27.59
C GLY A 293 -12.31 3.70 -28.70
N ASN A 294 -13.23 4.51 -29.24
CA ASN A 294 -14.12 4.13 -30.35
C ASN A 294 -13.42 4.06 -31.72
N ASP A 295 -12.18 4.54 -31.82
CA ASP A 295 -11.39 4.45 -33.04
C ASP A 295 -10.56 3.16 -33.10
N ILE A 296 -10.63 2.34 -32.05
CA ILE A 296 -9.89 1.09 -31.92
C ILE A 296 -10.86 -0.09 -31.92
N SER A 297 -10.57 -1.04 -32.79
CA SER A 297 -11.18 -2.37 -32.77
C SER A 297 -10.09 -3.45 -32.73
N PHE A 298 -10.45 -4.67 -32.32
CA PHE A 298 -9.49 -5.75 -32.19
C PHE A 298 -10.04 -7.09 -32.66
N VAL A 299 -9.13 -7.99 -33.06
CA VAL A 299 -9.41 -9.37 -33.41
C VAL A 299 -8.50 -10.29 -32.60
N PRO A 300 -9.04 -11.20 -31.76
CA PRO A 300 -8.22 -12.15 -31.03
C PRO A 300 -7.74 -13.28 -31.95
N LYS A 301 -6.44 -13.55 -31.98
CA LYS A 301 -5.81 -14.56 -32.87
C LYS A 301 -5.58 -15.94 -32.24
N GLN A 302 -5.19 -16.01 -30.97
CA GLN A 302 -4.88 -17.28 -30.29
C GLN A 302 -5.30 -17.21 -28.82
N LYS A 303 -5.83 -18.31 -28.27
CA LYS A 303 -6.16 -18.45 -26.84
C LYS A 303 -5.43 -19.66 -26.27
N GLU A 304 -4.30 -19.42 -25.60
CA GLU A 304 -3.74 -20.35 -24.61
C GLU A 304 -3.71 -19.64 -23.25
N SER A 305 -2.55 -19.57 -22.57
CA SER A 305 -2.36 -18.78 -21.35
C SER A 305 -2.34 -17.27 -21.59
N ARG A 306 -2.21 -16.84 -22.84
CA ARG A 306 -2.28 -15.45 -23.29
C ARG A 306 -3.11 -15.33 -24.57
N VAL A 307 -3.56 -14.12 -24.86
CA VAL A 307 -4.29 -13.79 -26.08
C VAL A 307 -3.49 -12.81 -26.93
N SER A 308 -3.20 -13.21 -28.18
CA SER A 308 -2.62 -12.30 -29.17
C SER A 308 -3.73 -11.51 -29.86
N LEU A 309 -3.47 -10.24 -30.17
CA LEU A 309 -4.44 -9.30 -30.72
C LEU A 309 -3.95 -8.70 -32.03
N ASP A 310 -4.81 -8.65 -33.03
CA ASP A 310 -4.70 -7.65 -34.08
C ASP A 310 -5.52 -6.44 -33.64
N ILE A 311 -4.90 -5.27 -33.66
CA ILE A 311 -5.53 -3.99 -33.34
C ILE A 311 -5.67 -3.20 -34.64
N TYR A 312 -6.89 -2.74 -34.91
CA TYR A 312 -7.21 -1.92 -36.07
C TYR A 312 -7.58 -0.52 -35.59
N VAL A 313 -6.92 0.48 -36.18
CA VAL A 313 -7.13 1.89 -35.83
C VAL A 313 -7.77 2.62 -37.00
N ARG A 314 -8.91 3.25 -36.73
CA ARG A 314 -9.70 4.01 -37.70
C ARG A 314 -9.06 5.37 -38.02
N GLY A 315 -9.23 5.82 -39.26
CA GLY A 315 -8.90 7.18 -39.66
C GLY A 315 -7.40 7.46 -39.84
N ILE A 316 -6.55 6.43 -39.78
CA ILE A 316 -5.11 6.54 -40.04
C ILE A 316 -4.69 5.66 -41.20
N ASN A 317 -3.65 6.09 -41.93
CA ASN A 317 -3.10 5.36 -43.07
C ASN A 317 -1.81 4.61 -42.72
N ASP A 318 -1.04 5.14 -41.76
CA ASP A 318 0.23 4.60 -41.28
C ASP A 318 0.20 4.49 -39.75
N ILE A 319 1.08 3.65 -39.19
CA ILE A 319 1.21 3.42 -37.75
C ILE A 319 2.55 3.99 -37.27
N PRO A 320 2.67 5.31 -37.06
CA PRO A 320 3.88 5.90 -36.52
C PRO A 320 4.03 5.59 -35.02
N PRO A 321 5.24 5.75 -34.43
CA PRO A 321 5.50 5.41 -33.03
C PRO A 321 4.55 6.06 -32.01
N GLU A 322 4.06 7.26 -32.29
CA GLU A 322 3.11 7.99 -31.45
C GLU A 322 1.77 7.26 -31.35
N ILE A 323 1.28 6.73 -32.48
CA ILE A 323 0.05 5.92 -32.51
C ILE A 323 0.27 4.59 -31.81
N VAL A 324 1.43 3.95 -32.00
CA VAL A 324 1.77 2.72 -31.27
C VAL A 324 1.65 2.95 -29.76
N ASN A 325 2.27 4.02 -29.25
CA ASN A 325 2.22 4.38 -27.84
C ASN A 325 0.79 4.68 -27.37
N ALA A 326 0.02 5.43 -28.17
CA ALA A 326 -1.37 5.74 -27.86
C ALA A 326 -2.24 4.48 -27.74
N VAL A 327 -2.05 3.51 -28.66
CA VAL A 327 -2.74 2.21 -28.62
C VAL A 327 -2.37 1.45 -27.36
N PHE A 328 -1.08 1.38 -26.98
CA PHE A 328 -0.69 0.72 -25.72
C PHE A 328 -1.31 1.39 -24.49
N LEU A 329 -1.35 2.72 -24.44
CA LEU A 329 -2.04 3.45 -23.36
C LEU A 329 -3.55 3.18 -23.34
N MET A 330 -4.19 3.04 -24.51
CA MET A 330 -5.59 2.63 -24.61
C MET A 330 -5.81 1.20 -24.10
N LEU A 331 -4.90 0.28 -24.41
CA LEU A 331 -4.94 -1.09 -23.90
C LEU A 331 -4.77 -1.10 -22.36
N ASP A 332 -3.78 -0.39 -21.83
CA ASP A 332 -3.57 -0.22 -20.39
C ASP A 332 -4.81 0.37 -19.72
N SER A 333 -5.45 1.36 -20.34
CA SER A 333 -6.67 1.98 -19.81
C SER A 333 -7.87 1.02 -19.89
N SER A 334 -7.92 0.13 -20.88
CA SER A 334 -9.04 -0.79 -21.08
C SER A 334 -9.04 -1.98 -20.13
N ILE A 335 -7.87 -2.52 -19.77
CA ILE A 335 -7.74 -3.75 -18.96
C ILE A 335 -6.73 -3.64 -17.80
N GLY A 336 -5.99 -2.55 -17.70
CA GLY A 336 -4.90 -2.35 -16.72
C GLY A 336 -3.55 -2.83 -17.25
N GLU A 337 -2.47 -2.10 -16.94
CA GLU A 337 -1.11 -2.41 -17.41
C GLU A 337 -0.66 -3.83 -17.00
N TYR A 338 -1.00 -4.26 -15.78
CA TYR A 338 -0.65 -5.61 -15.30
C TYR A 338 -1.24 -6.70 -16.22
N ASP A 339 -2.50 -6.56 -16.60
CA ASP A 339 -3.20 -7.53 -17.44
C ASP A 339 -2.73 -7.45 -18.90
N VAL A 340 -2.41 -6.26 -19.41
CA VAL A 340 -1.74 -6.11 -20.72
C VAL A 340 -0.45 -6.93 -20.73
N VAL A 341 0.45 -6.73 -19.76
CA VAL A 341 1.77 -7.39 -19.74
C VAL A 341 1.69 -8.90 -19.46
N THR A 342 0.69 -9.35 -18.68
CA THR A 342 0.63 -10.74 -18.22
C THR A 342 -0.28 -11.63 -19.05
N LYS A 343 -1.36 -11.08 -19.62
CA LYS A 343 -2.41 -11.83 -20.33
C LYS A 343 -2.40 -11.58 -21.84
N ILE A 344 -1.85 -10.46 -22.32
CA ILE A 344 -1.74 -10.20 -23.76
C ILE A 344 -0.42 -10.76 -24.30
N GLY A 345 -0.52 -11.42 -25.45
CA GLY A 345 0.57 -12.02 -26.20
C GLY A 345 1.13 -11.06 -27.23
N GLY A 346 1.20 -11.50 -28.49
CA GLY A 346 1.61 -10.64 -29.60
C GLY A 346 0.53 -9.60 -29.91
N ILE A 347 0.95 -8.38 -30.22
CA ILE A 347 0.07 -7.30 -30.67
C ILE A 347 0.55 -6.87 -32.05
N GLU A 348 -0.34 -6.94 -33.04
CA GLU A 348 -0.12 -6.39 -34.39
C GLU A 348 -1.04 -5.19 -34.56
N ILE A 349 -0.49 -3.99 -34.79
CA ILE A 349 -1.27 -2.75 -34.96
C ILE A 349 -1.32 -2.42 -36.44
N LEU A 350 -2.53 -2.23 -36.97
CA LEU A 350 -2.81 -2.05 -38.38
C LEU A 350 -3.78 -0.88 -38.61
N PRO A 351 -3.68 -0.17 -39.75
CA PRO A 351 -4.74 0.72 -40.21
C PRO A 351 -6.05 -0.06 -40.43
N GLU A 352 -7.19 0.57 -40.17
CA GLU A 352 -8.51 -0.04 -40.44
C GLU A 352 -8.67 -0.47 -41.91
N SER A 353 -8.02 0.21 -42.85
CA SER A 353 -8.01 -0.17 -44.28
C SER A 353 -7.42 -1.57 -44.56
N LYS A 354 -6.72 -2.17 -43.59
CA LYS A 354 -6.21 -3.55 -43.67
C LYS A 354 -7.19 -4.59 -43.12
N LEU A 355 -8.29 -4.17 -42.49
CA LEU A 355 -9.34 -5.05 -42.03
C LEU A 355 -10.08 -5.64 -43.22
N LYS A 356 -10.17 -6.97 -43.29
CA LYS A 356 -10.90 -7.67 -44.35
C LYS A 356 -12.37 -7.79 -43.94
N ASP A 357 -13.30 -7.60 -44.87
CA ASP A 357 -14.75 -7.70 -44.63
C ASP A 357 -15.20 -9.02 -43.98
N THR A 358 -14.42 -10.09 -44.14
CA THR A 358 -14.70 -11.42 -43.57
C THR A 358 -14.29 -11.56 -42.10
N VAL A 359 -13.60 -10.57 -41.53
CA VAL A 359 -13.06 -10.61 -40.17
C VAL A 359 -13.95 -9.79 -39.23
N ASN A 360 -14.49 -10.44 -38.20
CA ASN A 360 -15.33 -9.78 -37.22
C ASN A 360 -14.48 -9.10 -36.14
N ALA A 361 -14.09 -7.85 -36.38
CA ALA A 361 -13.42 -7.01 -35.40
C ALA A 361 -14.40 -6.59 -34.28
N LYS A 362 -13.94 -6.68 -33.03
CA LYS A 362 -14.71 -6.27 -31.85
C LYS A 362 -14.29 -4.87 -31.42
N PRO A 363 -15.22 -4.03 -30.91
CA PRO A 363 -14.85 -2.73 -30.33
C PRO A 363 -13.98 -2.91 -29.07
N LEU A 364 -13.10 -1.94 -28.80
CA LEU A 364 -12.13 -2.03 -27.70
C LEU A 364 -12.78 -2.24 -26.32
N ASN A 365 -13.97 -1.69 -26.06
CA ASN A 365 -14.68 -1.87 -24.79
C ASN A 365 -15.03 -3.34 -24.46
N MET A 366 -15.05 -4.24 -25.44
CA MET A 366 -15.23 -5.67 -25.23
C MET A 366 -13.94 -6.41 -24.86
N LEU A 367 -12.78 -5.75 -24.89
CA LEU A 367 -11.50 -6.39 -24.61
C LEU A 367 -11.44 -6.89 -23.17
N ALA A 368 -11.98 -6.12 -22.24
CA ALA A 368 -11.94 -6.50 -20.85
C ALA A 368 -12.78 -7.74 -20.54
N GLU A 369 -13.99 -7.86 -21.10
CA GLU A 369 -14.80 -9.08 -20.97
C GLU A 369 -14.05 -10.30 -21.51
N LEU A 370 -13.35 -10.13 -22.64
CA LEU A 370 -12.51 -11.19 -23.20
C LEU A 370 -11.39 -11.60 -22.24
N VAL A 371 -10.67 -10.64 -21.67
CA VAL A 371 -9.53 -10.90 -20.78
C VAL A 371 -9.99 -11.47 -19.43
N ASP A 372 -11.10 -10.98 -18.89
CA ASP A 372 -11.71 -11.48 -17.65
C ASP A 372 -12.22 -12.93 -17.80
N SER A 373 -12.55 -13.35 -19.03
CA SER A 373 -12.94 -14.74 -19.34
C SER A 373 -11.78 -15.74 -19.39
N MET A 374 -10.53 -15.26 -19.39
CA MET A 374 -9.34 -16.10 -19.44
C MET A 374 -9.01 -16.60 -18.03
N LYS A 375 -9.10 -17.92 -17.82
CA LYS A 375 -8.88 -18.59 -16.53
C LYS A 375 -7.41 -18.71 -16.16
#